data_AF-A0A8S3SRF3-F1
#
_entry.id   AF-A0A8S3SRF3-F1
#
_cell.length_a   1.000
_cell.length_b   1.000
_cell.length_c   1.000
_cell.angle_alpha   90.00
_cell.angle_beta   90.00
_cell.angle_gamma   90.00
#
_symmetry.space_group_name_H-M   'P 1'
#
loop_
_entity.id
_entity.type
_entity.pdbx_description
1 polymer ?
#
loop_
_entity_poly.entity_id
_entity_poly.type
_entity_poly.pdbx_seq_one_letter_code
_entity_poly.pdbx_strand_id
1 'polypeptide(L)'
;MPVVDKASHIGITRSQNNSAQTTVDENLKKTRRAIYSLMGTGLHGENGLDPETSIAMLRTYILPILTYGLEIVIPKGKILDNLQIQYKKLLKQILSLNINVADPAVYLISGLLPIEAEIHLKILSLFGNIARSNKNSSEWKLAERQLQIKSFDSNSWFIDMKKICIKYSLENPLSLLYIEMSKGKWKKLTTTAVHKYWTTRINEEIMYYSSLKYIPTSLFKVGKIHPLALANSANQRDINRIPIRIKIATGTYILQTNRAAYNQNNVDPTCKLCDQAEESLSHFLLCCRALDQFRTPILKNIICKCSELPALQHSNIQLDILQLIINPFHYACSAESENDISCRIEPLCRQLIYKLHNKRYEILSKMDLISSRRKMNFKVS
;
A
#
# COMPACT_ATOMS: atom_id res chain seq x y z
N MET A 1 -2.22 -39.52 25.72
CA MET A 1 -3.30 -38.61 25.30
C MET A 1 -4.05 -39.26 24.16
N PRO A 2 -5.40 -39.16 24.09
CA PRO A 2 -6.15 -39.67 22.95
C PRO A 2 -5.67 -38.98 21.66
N VAL A 3 -5.52 -39.76 20.59
CA VAL A 3 -5.24 -39.22 19.26
C VAL A 3 -6.54 -38.61 18.76
N VAL A 4 -6.62 -37.29 18.78
CA VAL A 4 -7.79 -36.55 18.26
C VAL A 4 -7.40 -35.97 16.91
N ASP A 5 -8.17 -36.27 15.86
CA ASP A 5 -7.88 -35.83 14.48
C ASP A 5 -7.89 -34.31 14.31
N LYS A 6 -8.67 -33.62 15.16
CA LYS A 6 -8.79 -32.18 15.21
C LYS A 6 -8.94 -31.71 16.65
N ALA A 7 -8.07 -30.82 17.09
CA ALA A 7 -8.13 -30.19 18.40
C ALA A 7 -8.08 -28.67 18.24
N SER A 8 -9.05 -27.95 18.83
CA SER A 8 -9.02 -26.50 18.92
C SER A 8 -8.51 -26.10 20.30
N HIS A 9 -7.45 -25.29 20.34
CA HIS A 9 -6.90 -24.78 21.58
C HIS A 9 -6.57 -23.30 21.41
N ILE A 10 -7.14 -22.46 22.29
CA ILE A 10 -6.99 -20.99 22.26
C ILE A 10 -7.31 -20.44 20.85
N GLY A 11 -8.39 -20.93 20.24
CA GLY A 11 -8.83 -20.47 18.92
C GLY A 11 -7.93 -20.86 17.75
N ILE A 12 -6.91 -21.71 17.97
CA ILE A 12 -6.09 -22.30 16.90
C ILE A 12 -6.49 -23.76 16.73
N THR A 13 -6.91 -24.11 15.52
CA THR A 13 -7.32 -25.47 15.21
C THR A 13 -6.14 -26.25 14.64
N ARG A 14 -5.67 -27.24 15.39
CA ARG A 14 -4.68 -28.21 14.93
C ARG A 14 -5.40 -29.44 14.38
N SER A 15 -4.99 -29.87 13.20
CA SER A 15 -5.41 -31.12 12.57
C SER A 15 -4.18 -31.77 11.94
N GLN A 16 -4.22 -33.10 11.78
CA GLN A 16 -3.11 -33.83 11.13
C GLN A 16 -2.84 -33.32 9.71
N ASN A 17 -3.88 -32.86 9.01
CA ASN A 17 -3.82 -32.27 7.67
C ASN A 17 -4.51 -30.88 7.67
N ASN A 18 -3.95 -29.88 6.99
CA ASN A 18 -4.57 -28.57 6.70
C ASN A 18 -4.85 -27.61 7.89
N SER A 19 -4.09 -27.68 8.98
CA SER A 19 -4.23 -26.77 10.12
C SER A 19 -4.05 -25.29 9.73
N ALA A 20 -3.03 -24.99 8.92
CA ALA A 20 -2.74 -23.64 8.44
C ALA A 20 -3.88 -23.09 7.56
N GLN A 21 -4.40 -23.89 6.62
CA GLN A 21 -5.50 -23.49 5.74
C GLN A 21 -6.76 -23.16 6.54
N THR A 22 -7.14 -24.05 7.47
CA THR A 22 -8.33 -23.86 8.31
C THR A 22 -8.23 -22.57 9.12
N THR A 23 -7.07 -22.30 9.72
CA THR A 23 -6.84 -21.09 10.53
C THR A 23 -6.88 -19.83 9.65
N VAL A 24 -6.26 -19.86 8.46
CA VAL A 24 -6.30 -18.74 7.51
C VAL A 24 -7.72 -18.43 7.06
N ASP A 25 -8.52 -19.43 6.71
CA ASP A 25 -9.90 -19.24 6.26
C ASP A 25 -10.80 -18.67 7.36
N GLU A 26 -10.65 -19.18 8.60
CA GLU A 26 -11.35 -18.63 9.76
C GLU A 26 -10.95 -17.18 10.04
N ASN A 27 -9.66 -16.87 9.99
CA ASN A 27 -9.15 -15.50 10.19
C ASN A 27 -9.69 -14.57 9.10
N LEU A 28 -9.66 -14.96 7.82
CA LEU A 28 -10.23 -14.18 6.72
C LEU A 28 -11.72 -13.90 6.92
N LYS A 29 -12.49 -14.89 7.37
CA LYS A 29 -13.92 -14.73 7.69
C LYS A 29 -14.15 -13.73 8.82
N LYS A 30 -13.38 -13.84 9.92
CA LYS A 30 -13.44 -12.90 11.05
C LYS A 30 -13.02 -11.49 10.64
N THR A 31 -11.93 -11.37 9.88
CA THR A 31 -11.43 -10.11 9.32
C THR A 31 -12.49 -9.41 8.47
N ARG A 32 -13.15 -10.12 7.53
CA ARG A 32 -14.21 -9.52 6.72
C ARG A 32 -15.33 -8.95 7.59
N ARG A 33 -15.82 -9.71 8.57
CA ARG A 33 -16.87 -9.24 9.50
C ARG A 33 -16.43 -8.01 10.28
N ALA A 34 -15.21 -8.01 10.81
CA ALA A 34 -14.66 -6.88 11.56
C ALA A 34 -14.54 -5.63 10.68
N ILE A 35 -14.08 -5.76 9.42
CA ILE A 35 -13.98 -4.61 8.52
C ILE A 35 -15.35 -3.99 8.23
N TYR A 36 -16.36 -4.81 7.90
CA TYR A 36 -17.71 -4.30 7.67
C TYR A 36 -18.35 -3.68 8.91
N SER A 37 -17.97 -4.14 10.11
CA SER A 37 -18.41 -3.52 11.36
C SER A 37 -17.74 -2.18 11.65
N LEU A 38 -16.50 -2.00 11.18
CA LEU A 38 -15.69 -0.82 11.46
C LEU A 38 -15.86 0.29 10.40
N MET A 39 -16.13 -0.09 9.15
CA MET A 39 -16.31 0.84 8.04
C MET A 39 -17.80 0.97 7.73
N GLY A 40 -18.43 2.02 8.27
CA GLY A 40 -19.90 2.17 8.32
C GLY A 40 -20.63 2.14 6.98
N THR A 41 -20.00 2.58 5.88
CA THR A 41 -20.55 2.49 4.52
C THR A 41 -19.95 1.32 3.70
N GLY A 42 -19.19 0.43 4.35
CA GLY A 42 -18.53 -0.71 3.74
C GLY A 42 -17.22 -0.37 3.00
N LEU A 43 -16.75 -1.32 2.17
CA LEU A 43 -15.49 -1.24 1.41
C LEU A 43 -15.68 -0.77 -0.05
N HIS A 44 -16.58 0.19 -0.27
CA HIS A 44 -16.95 0.65 -1.62
C HIS A 44 -16.10 1.84 -2.12
N GLY A 45 -14.92 2.07 -1.54
CA GLY A 45 -13.95 3.08 -2.00
C GLY A 45 -14.25 4.51 -1.55
N GLU A 46 -15.44 4.77 -1.00
CA GLU A 46 -15.83 6.00 -0.32
C GLU A 46 -16.40 5.63 1.06
N ASN A 47 -15.54 5.09 1.93
CA ASN A 47 -15.93 4.70 3.29
C ASN A 47 -16.15 5.90 4.23
N GLY A 48 -16.04 7.14 3.71
CA GLY A 48 -16.12 8.39 4.46
C GLY A 48 -14.90 8.68 5.34
N LEU A 49 -13.94 7.76 5.39
CA LEU A 49 -12.73 7.90 6.20
C LEU A 49 -11.56 8.30 5.32
N ASP A 50 -10.65 9.08 5.87
CA ASP A 50 -9.37 9.32 5.23
C ASP A 50 -8.52 8.03 5.23
N PRO A 51 -7.59 7.88 4.26
CA PRO A 51 -6.77 6.69 4.19
C PRO A 51 -5.88 6.46 5.41
N GLU A 52 -5.40 7.52 6.07
CA GLU A 52 -4.57 7.40 7.27
C GLU A 52 -5.35 6.76 8.41
N THR A 53 -6.54 7.25 8.70
CA THR A 53 -7.46 6.66 9.69
C THR A 53 -7.79 5.21 9.33
N SER A 54 -8.11 4.93 8.06
CA SER A 54 -8.42 3.57 7.60
C SER A 54 -7.23 2.61 7.77
N ILE A 55 -6.01 3.07 7.47
CA ILE A 55 -4.77 2.31 7.69
C ILE A 55 -4.54 2.09 9.20
N ALA A 56 -4.74 3.10 10.03
CA ALA A 56 -4.60 2.98 11.48
C ALA A 56 -5.59 1.96 12.07
N MET A 57 -6.85 1.98 11.62
CA MET A 57 -7.86 0.97 12.00
C MET A 57 -7.44 -0.43 11.54
N LEU A 58 -6.92 -0.55 10.32
CA LEU A 58 -6.43 -1.83 9.82
C LEU A 58 -5.27 -2.36 10.68
N ARG A 59 -4.29 -1.51 11.04
CA ARG A 59 -3.17 -1.91 11.90
C ARG A 59 -3.64 -2.32 13.30
N THR A 60 -4.59 -1.59 13.85
CA THR A 60 -4.99 -1.71 15.26
C THR A 60 -5.96 -2.87 15.48
N TYR A 61 -6.92 -3.07 14.59
CA TYR A 61 -8.01 -4.03 14.79
C TYR A 61 -7.96 -5.20 13.80
N ILE A 62 -7.63 -4.95 12.54
CA ILE A 62 -7.77 -5.96 11.49
C ILE A 62 -6.56 -6.88 11.39
N LEU A 63 -5.34 -6.32 11.38
CA LEU A 63 -4.11 -7.11 11.30
C LEU A 63 -3.98 -8.11 12.45
N PRO A 64 -4.29 -7.77 13.72
CA PRO A 64 -4.24 -8.74 14.81
C PRO A 64 -5.16 -9.94 14.57
N ILE A 65 -6.37 -9.72 14.06
CA ILE A 65 -7.33 -10.78 13.72
C ILE A 65 -6.81 -11.62 12.55
N LEU A 66 -6.34 -10.97 11.49
CA LEU A 66 -5.91 -11.63 10.27
C LEU A 66 -4.70 -12.56 10.51
N THR A 67 -3.78 -12.10 11.36
CA THR A 67 -2.51 -12.78 11.62
C THR A 67 -2.54 -13.64 12.89
N TYR A 68 -3.68 -13.79 13.55
CA TYR A 68 -3.78 -14.53 14.80
C TYR A 68 -3.39 -16.00 14.62
N GLY A 69 -2.42 -16.48 15.39
CA GLY A 69 -1.96 -17.88 15.38
C GLY A 69 -1.12 -18.27 14.16
N LEU A 70 -0.92 -17.37 13.20
CA LEU A 70 -0.10 -17.62 12.01
C LEU A 70 1.38 -17.72 12.34
N GLU A 71 1.81 -17.14 13.46
CA GLU A 71 3.15 -17.32 14.01
C GLU A 71 3.42 -18.75 14.50
N ILE A 72 2.38 -19.56 14.71
CA ILE A 72 2.49 -20.96 15.15
C ILE A 72 2.39 -21.91 13.96
N VAL A 73 1.37 -21.72 13.10
CA VAL A 73 1.10 -22.64 11.98
C VAL A 73 1.94 -22.36 10.72
N ILE A 74 2.54 -21.16 10.61
CA ILE A 74 3.41 -20.70 9.52
C ILE A 74 2.87 -21.10 8.13
N PRO A 75 1.91 -20.35 7.55
CA PRO A 75 1.38 -20.66 6.22
C PRO A 75 2.49 -20.58 5.15
N LYS A 76 2.48 -21.51 4.20
CA LYS A 76 3.45 -21.61 3.09
C LYS A 76 2.76 -21.86 1.76
N GLY A 77 3.45 -21.57 0.66
CA GLY A 77 2.97 -21.79 -0.71
C GLY A 77 1.61 -21.14 -0.97
N LYS A 78 0.71 -21.88 -1.63
CA LYS A 78 -0.61 -21.40 -2.05
C LYS A 78 -1.46 -20.78 -0.92
N ILE A 79 -1.29 -21.26 0.32
CA ILE A 79 -2.03 -20.75 1.48
C ILE A 79 -1.61 -19.31 1.77
N LEU A 80 -0.29 -19.06 1.83
CA LEU A 80 0.27 -17.73 2.03
C LEU A 80 -0.06 -16.81 0.86
N ASP A 81 0.00 -17.32 -0.38
CA ASP A 81 -0.32 -16.55 -1.59
C ASP A 81 -1.77 -16.08 -1.58
N ASN A 82 -2.72 -16.95 -1.23
CA ASN A 82 -4.13 -16.58 -1.12
C ASN A 82 -4.35 -15.51 -0.04
N LEU A 83 -3.77 -15.70 1.15
CA LEU A 83 -3.81 -14.71 2.23
C LEU A 83 -3.25 -13.35 1.76
N GLN A 84 -2.13 -13.38 1.04
CA GLN A 84 -1.46 -12.21 0.49
C GLN A 84 -2.32 -11.50 -0.56
N ILE A 85 -3.02 -12.24 -1.44
CA ILE A 85 -3.97 -11.68 -2.41
C ILE A 85 -5.13 -10.97 -1.70
N GLN A 86 -5.75 -11.61 -0.71
CA GLN A 86 -6.86 -11.00 0.04
C GLN A 86 -6.43 -9.74 0.79
N TYR A 87 -5.26 -9.80 1.44
CA TYR A 87 -4.68 -8.65 2.14
C TYR A 87 -4.41 -7.47 1.18
N LYS A 88 -3.80 -7.73 0.02
CA LYS A 88 -3.55 -6.70 -1.01
C LYS A 88 -4.84 -6.10 -1.54
N LYS A 89 -5.86 -6.93 -1.79
CA LYS A 89 -7.18 -6.45 -2.22
C LYS A 89 -7.76 -5.46 -1.22
N LEU A 90 -7.68 -5.77 0.08
CA LEU A 90 -8.12 -4.89 1.15
C LEU A 90 -7.35 -3.57 1.15
N LEU A 91 -6.02 -3.61 1.06
CA LEU A 91 -5.20 -2.38 1.02
C LEU A 91 -5.54 -1.51 -0.20
N LYS A 92 -5.72 -2.12 -1.37
CA LYS A 92 -6.13 -1.42 -2.59
C LYS A 92 -7.51 -0.76 -2.40
N GLN A 93 -8.46 -1.44 -1.75
CA GLN A 93 -9.78 -0.86 -1.45
C GLN A 93 -9.70 0.33 -0.48
N ILE A 94 -8.87 0.24 0.58
CA ILE A 94 -8.65 1.33 1.54
C ILE A 94 -8.05 2.57 0.87
N LEU A 95 -7.14 2.37 -0.10
CA LEU A 95 -6.55 3.45 -0.88
C LEU A 95 -7.41 3.87 -2.09
N SER A 96 -8.61 3.28 -2.24
CA SER A 96 -9.52 3.50 -3.38
C SER A 96 -8.86 3.25 -4.76
N LEU A 97 -7.94 2.29 -4.81
CA LEU A 97 -7.14 1.90 -5.95
C LEU A 97 -7.74 0.75 -6.75
N ASN A 98 -7.38 0.66 -8.03
CA ASN A 98 -7.75 -0.47 -8.88
C ASN A 98 -6.99 -1.74 -8.45
N ILE A 99 -7.61 -2.93 -8.59
CA ILE A 99 -6.98 -4.22 -8.32
C ILE A 99 -5.69 -4.46 -9.13
N ASN A 100 -5.57 -3.82 -10.30
CA ASN A 100 -4.41 -3.92 -11.18
C ASN A 100 -3.24 -2.98 -10.80
N VAL A 101 -3.39 -2.12 -9.78
CA VAL A 101 -2.25 -1.31 -9.30
C VAL A 101 -1.11 -2.22 -8.88
N ALA A 102 0.12 -1.87 -9.26
CA ALA A 102 1.33 -2.56 -8.83
C ALA A 102 1.38 -2.67 -7.30
N ASP A 103 1.53 -3.89 -6.80
CA ASP A 103 1.58 -4.19 -5.37
C ASP A 103 2.63 -3.37 -4.58
N PRO A 104 3.86 -3.14 -5.08
CA PRO A 104 4.83 -2.35 -4.32
C PRO A 104 4.40 -0.90 -4.08
N ALA A 105 3.61 -0.30 -4.99
CA ALA A 105 3.05 1.03 -4.79
C ALA A 105 2.06 1.05 -3.61
N VAL A 106 1.28 -0.03 -3.44
CA VAL A 106 0.32 -0.14 -2.34
C VAL A 106 1.02 -0.16 -1.00
N TYR A 107 2.12 -0.91 -0.87
CA TYR A 107 2.92 -0.94 0.35
C TYR A 107 3.62 0.38 0.63
N LEU A 108 4.20 1.00 -0.40
CA LEU A 108 4.89 2.27 -0.24
C LEU A 108 3.93 3.39 0.19
N ILE A 109 2.74 3.46 -0.43
CA ILE A 109 1.75 4.50 -0.12
C ILE A 109 1.12 4.27 1.26
N SER A 110 0.72 3.04 1.57
CA SER A 110 0.11 2.72 2.88
C SER A 110 1.12 2.68 4.04
N GLY A 111 2.41 2.59 3.74
CA GLY A 111 3.45 2.35 4.72
C GLY A 111 3.31 1.01 5.45
N LEU A 112 2.53 0.06 4.93
CA LEU A 112 2.32 -1.25 5.53
C LEU A 112 3.29 -2.28 4.96
N LEU A 113 3.61 -3.29 5.75
CA LEU A 113 4.41 -4.41 5.28
C LEU A 113 3.53 -5.44 4.54
N PRO A 114 4.12 -6.28 3.67
CA PRO A 114 3.46 -7.49 3.17
C PRO A 114 3.04 -8.41 4.30
N ILE A 115 1.98 -9.20 4.10
CA ILE A 115 1.41 -10.02 5.20
C ILE A 115 2.41 -11.06 5.70
N GLU A 116 3.26 -11.58 4.81
CA GLU A 116 4.36 -12.48 5.17
C GLU A 116 5.28 -11.82 6.22
N ALA A 117 5.62 -10.55 6.03
CA ALA A 117 6.50 -9.82 6.92
C ALA A 117 5.85 -9.58 8.30
N GLU A 118 4.55 -9.27 8.32
CA GLU A 118 3.76 -9.13 9.56
C GLU A 118 3.76 -10.45 10.35
N ILE A 119 3.58 -11.58 9.67
CA ILE A 119 3.67 -12.92 10.26
C ILE A 119 5.09 -13.16 10.80
N HIS A 120 6.13 -12.82 10.03
CA HIS A 120 7.52 -12.98 10.46
C HIS A 120 7.84 -12.14 11.70
N LEU A 121 7.35 -10.90 11.80
CA LEU A 121 7.51 -10.08 13.01
C LEU A 121 6.89 -10.74 14.24
N LYS A 122 5.74 -11.43 14.08
CA LYS A 122 5.13 -12.20 15.17
C LYS A 122 5.94 -13.44 15.54
N ILE A 123 6.47 -14.18 14.56
CA ILE A 123 7.38 -15.31 14.79
C ILE A 123 8.62 -14.85 15.56
N LEU A 124 9.26 -13.78 15.11
CA LEU A 124 10.42 -13.16 15.76
C LEU A 124 10.08 -12.69 17.18
N SER A 125 8.89 -12.12 17.39
CA SER A 125 8.41 -11.70 18.72
C SER A 125 8.23 -12.89 19.66
N LEU A 126 7.62 -13.98 19.18
CA LEU A 126 7.45 -15.23 19.91
C LEU A 126 8.81 -15.84 20.28
N PHE A 127 9.74 -15.93 19.32
CA PHE A 127 11.10 -16.40 19.59
C PHE A 127 11.81 -15.52 20.64
N GLY A 128 11.68 -14.20 20.54
CA GLY A 128 12.26 -13.30 21.53
C GLY A 128 11.74 -13.54 22.95
N ASN A 129 10.45 -13.91 23.10
CA ASN A 129 9.90 -14.27 24.40
C ASN A 129 10.52 -15.58 24.94
N ILE A 130 10.76 -16.56 24.07
CA ILE A 130 11.45 -17.80 24.42
C ILE A 130 12.90 -17.49 24.84
N ALA A 131 13.63 -16.70 24.06
CA ALA A 131 15.03 -16.36 24.36
C ALA A 131 15.21 -15.63 25.69
N ARG A 132 14.22 -14.83 26.11
CA ARG A 132 14.22 -14.13 27.40
C ARG A 132 13.62 -14.93 28.55
N SER A 133 13.07 -16.11 28.29
CA SER A 133 12.54 -16.96 29.34
C SER A 133 13.67 -17.54 30.20
N ASN A 134 13.34 -18.05 31.38
CA ASN A 134 14.33 -18.70 32.24
C ASN A 134 15.00 -19.85 31.46
N LYS A 135 16.33 -19.94 31.50
CA LYS A 135 17.11 -21.02 30.85
C LYS A 135 16.67 -22.42 31.30
N ASN A 136 16.10 -22.53 32.49
CA ASN A 136 15.56 -23.78 33.01
C ASN A 136 14.16 -24.13 32.51
N SER A 137 13.45 -23.20 31.84
CA SER A 137 12.13 -23.43 31.27
C SER A 137 12.16 -24.48 30.17
N SER A 138 11.02 -25.14 29.98
CA SER A 138 10.87 -26.18 28.97
C SER A 138 11.01 -25.64 27.55
N GLU A 139 10.55 -24.41 27.34
CA GLU A 139 10.53 -23.69 26.08
C GLU A 139 11.95 -23.30 25.66
N TRP A 140 12.75 -22.81 26.59
CA TRP A 140 14.14 -22.46 26.33
C TRP A 140 14.97 -23.70 26.00
N LYS A 141 14.87 -24.76 26.82
CA LYS A 141 15.58 -26.04 26.60
C LYS A 141 15.16 -26.70 25.28
N LEU A 142 13.88 -26.63 24.95
CA LEU A 142 13.37 -27.13 23.66
C LEU A 142 13.96 -26.32 22.50
N ALA A 143 13.98 -24.99 22.60
CA ALA A 143 14.55 -24.13 21.56
C ALA A 143 16.04 -24.43 21.33
N GLU A 144 16.83 -24.48 22.40
CA GLU A 144 18.25 -24.82 22.37
C GLU A 144 18.47 -26.17 21.65
N ARG A 145 17.79 -27.22 22.13
CA ARG A 145 17.91 -28.57 21.57
C ARG A 145 17.51 -28.63 20.09
N GLN A 146 16.38 -28.02 19.73
CA GLN A 146 15.89 -28.07 18.34
C GLN A 146 16.80 -27.30 17.39
N LEU A 147 17.34 -26.15 17.82
CA LEU A 147 18.26 -25.35 17.01
C LEU A 147 19.63 -26.03 16.81
N GLN A 148 20.07 -26.86 17.76
CA GLN A 148 21.32 -27.62 17.66
C GLN A 148 21.18 -28.88 16.80
N ILE A 149 20.09 -29.65 16.96
CA ILE A 149 19.99 -31.01 16.39
C ILE A 149 19.35 -31.01 15.01
N LYS A 150 18.40 -30.11 14.72
CA LYS A 150 17.61 -30.19 13.49
C LYS A 150 18.38 -29.67 12.28
N SER A 151 18.31 -30.43 11.18
CA SER A 151 18.81 -30.00 9.88
C SER A 151 17.93 -28.90 9.27
N PHE A 152 18.51 -28.15 8.34
CA PHE A 152 17.85 -27.02 7.67
C PHE A 152 16.63 -27.41 6.82
N ASP A 153 16.56 -28.67 6.40
CA ASP A 153 15.46 -29.23 5.60
C ASP A 153 14.32 -29.79 6.46
N SER A 154 14.50 -29.86 7.77
CA SER A 154 13.47 -30.41 8.65
C SER A 154 12.23 -29.50 8.74
N ASN A 155 11.06 -30.13 8.82
CA ASN A 155 9.79 -29.44 9.04
C ASN A 155 9.63 -29.08 10.52
N SER A 156 10.39 -28.08 10.97
CA SER A 156 10.43 -27.61 12.35
C SER A 156 10.24 -26.09 12.41
N TRP A 157 9.44 -25.63 13.37
CA TRP A 157 9.21 -24.22 13.62
C TRP A 157 10.52 -23.44 13.86
N PHE A 158 11.46 -24.02 14.61
CA PHE A 158 12.77 -23.39 14.87
C PHE A 158 13.65 -23.29 13.62
N ILE A 159 13.46 -24.18 12.65
CA ILE A 159 14.16 -24.12 11.37
C ILE A 159 13.53 -23.08 10.44
N ASP A 160 12.20 -22.92 10.46
CA ASP A 160 11.55 -21.78 9.81
C ASP A 160 12.00 -20.44 10.42
N MET A 161 12.12 -20.37 11.74
CA MET A 161 12.71 -19.21 12.43
C MET A 161 14.16 -18.95 11.97
N LYS A 162 14.98 -20.00 11.81
CA LYS A 162 16.35 -19.88 11.27
C LYS A 162 16.36 -19.34 9.84
N LYS A 163 15.45 -19.81 8.98
CA LYS A 163 15.25 -19.29 7.61
C LYS A 163 14.85 -17.81 7.62
N ILE A 164 13.98 -17.41 8.55
CA ILE A 164 13.57 -16.02 8.74
C ILE A 164 14.75 -15.14 9.17
N CYS A 165 15.59 -15.59 10.12
CA CYS A 165 16.80 -14.85 10.50
C CYS A 165 17.71 -14.64 9.29
N ILE A 166 17.96 -15.68 8.49
CA ILE A 166 18.78 -15.57 7.27
C ILE A 166 18.17 -14.57 6.29
N LYS A 167 16.86 -14.65 6.00
CA LYS A 167 16.15 -13.73 5.09
C LYS A 167 16.36 -12.27 5.47
N TYR A 168 16.36 -11.96 6.77
CA TYR A 168 16.51 -10.60 7.27
C TYR A 168 17.92 -10.24 7.72
N SER A 169 18.92 -11.08 7.42
CA SER A 169 20.32 -10.89 7.83
C SER A 169 20.47 -10.67 9.35
N LEU A 170 19.66 -11.38 10.14
CA LEU A 170 19.77 -11.44 11.59
C LEU A 170 20.77 -12.53 11.99
N GLU A 171 21.32 -12.41 13.19
CA GLU A 171 22.22 -13.42 13.75
C GLU A 171 21.52 -14.79 13.89
N ASN A 172 22.33 -15.84 13.92
CA ASN A 172 21.85 -17.21 14.13
C ASN A 172 20.95 -17.27 15.37
N PRO A 173 19.72 -17.84 15.29
CA PRO A 173 18.82 -17.92 16.44
C PRO A 173 19.44 -18.59 17.66
N LEU A 174 20.35 -19.55 17.49
CA LEU A 174 21.04 -20.20 18.60
C LEU A 174 21.91 -19.20 19.37
N SER A 175 22.70 -18.37 18.66
CA SER A 175 23.49 -17.30 19.30
C SER A 175 22.58 -16.30 19.99
N LEU A 176 21.49 -15.88 19.32
CA LEU A 176 20.50 -14.97 19.88
C LEU A 176 19.81 -15.53 21.14
N LEU A 177 19.77 -16.85 21.33
CA LEU A 177 19.22 -17.50 22.52
C LEU A 177 20.10 -17.26 23.77
N TYR A 178 21.41 -17.12 23.58
CA TYR A 178 22.37 -16.89 24.67
C TYR A 178 22.64 -15.40 24.93
N ILE A 179 22.33 -14.52 23.98
CA ILE A 179 22.50 -13.07 24.14
C ILE A 179 21.35 -12.50 24.96
N GLU A 180 21.67 -11.90 26.11
CA GLU A 180 20.68 -11.23 26.94
C GLU A 180 20.25 -9.90 26.32
N MET A 181 19.07 -9.88 25.70
CA MET A 181 18.47 -8.68 25.12
C MET A 181 17.19 -8.28 25.84
N SER A 182 17.04 -6.99 26.14
CA SER A 182 15.76 -6.47 26.63
C SER A 182 14.68 -6.54 25.54
N LYS A 183 13.41 -6.60 25.94
CA LYS A 183 12.26 -6.63 25.00
C LYS A 183 12.29 -5.47 24.01
N GLY A 184 12.66 -4.27 24.47
CA GLY A 184 12.79 -3.07 23.62
C GLY A 184 13.91 -3.18 22.59
N LYS A 185 15.10 -3.64 23.01
CA LYS A 185 16.24 -3.88 22.10
C LYS A 185 15.90 -4.94 21.06
N TRP A 186 15.27 -6.04 21.47
CA TRP A 186 14.82 -7.11 20.57
C TRP A 186 13.84 -6.57 19.52
N LYS A 187 12.76 -5.91 19.97
CA LYS A 187 11.76 -5.33 19.07
C LYS A 187 12.40 -4.36 18.08
N LYS A 188 13.29 -3.47 18.54
CA LYS A 188 14.00 -2.53 17.66
C LYS A 188 14.85 -3.26 16.62
N LEU A 189 15.63 -4.26 17.04
CA LEU A 189 16.47 -5.06 16.14
C LEU A 189 15.63 -5.73 15.05
N THR A 190 14.62 -6.51 15.46
CA THR A 190 13.80 -7.29 14.53
C THR A 190 12.98 -6.39 13.61
N THR A 191 12.34 -5.34 14.15
CA THR A 191 11.55 -4.40 13.34
C THR A 191 12.44 -3.65 12.35
N THR A 192 13.63 -3.18 12.78
CA THR A 192 14.55 -2.46 11.87
C THR A 192 15.02 -3.37 10.73
N ALA A 193 15.41 -4.61 11.04
CA ALA A 193 15.88 -5.56 10.02
C ALA A 193 14.80 -5.90 8.99
N VAL A 194 13.58 -6.22 9.46
CA VAL A 194 12.45 -6.54 8.58
C VAL A 194 12.05 -5.34 7.72
N HIS A 195 11.91 -4.15 8.32
CA HIS A 195 11.56 -2.94 7.58
C HIS A 195 12.63 -2.56 6.56
N LYS A 196 13.92 -2.69 6.91
CA LYS A 196 15.03 -2.42 5.99
C LYS A 196 14.96 -3.34 4.77
N TYR A 197 14.85 -4.65 4.99
CA TYR A 197 14.75 -5.64 3.91
C TYR A 197 13.57 -5.33 2.97
N TRP A 198 12.37 -5.13 3.52
CA TRP A 198 11.18 -4.90 2.70
C TRP A 198 11.17 -3.54 2.03
N THR A 199 11.72 -2.50 2.67
CA THR A 199 11.88 -1.19 2.01
C THR A 199 12.80 -1.31 0.81
N THR A 200 13.96 -1.94 0.95
CA THR A 200 14.89 -2.17 -0.17
C THR A 200 14.22 -2.96 -1.29
N ARG A 201 13.60 -4.10 -0.96
CA ARG A 201 12.93 -4.95 -1.93
C ARG A 201 11.78 -4.25 -2.68
N ILE A 202 10.91 -3.55 -1.94
CA ILE A 202 9.79 -2.81 -2.56
C ILE A 202 10.32 -1.70 -3.48
N ASN A 203 11.37 -1.00 -3.07
CA ASN A 203 11.98 0.05 -3.88
C ASN A 203 12.62 -0.50 -5.16
N GLU A 204 13.27 -1.66 -5.10
CA GLU A 204 13.77 -2.38 -6.28
C GLU A 204 12.61 -2.80 -7.20
N GLU A 205 11.53 -3.35 -6.64
CA GLU A 205 10.35 -3.77 -7.41
C GLU A 205 9.68 -2.60 -8.14
N ILE A 206 9.64 -1.39 -7.55
CA ILE A 206 9.04 -0.19 -8.18
C ILE A 206 9.75 0.20 -9.47
N MET A 207 11.07 0.01 -9.57
CA MET A 207 11.85 0.40 -10.75
C MET A 207 11.40 -0.30 -12.04
N TYR A 208 10.77 -1.46 -11.92
CA TYR A 208 10.23 -2.20 -13.08
C TYR A 208 8.89 -1.66 -13.59
N TYR A 209 8.26 -0.71 -12.89
CA TYR A 209 6.95 -0.17 -13.26
C TYR A 209 7.07 1.29 -13.74
N SER A 210 7.05 1.48 -15.06
CA SER A 210 7.03 2.82 -15.67
C SER A 210 5.85 3.68 -15.23
N SER A 211 4.73 3.07 -14.83
CA SER A 211 3.55 3.74 -14.29
C SER A 211 3.79 4.40 -12.93
N LEU A 212 4.85 4.02 -12.21
CA LEU A 212 5.20 4.52 -10.88
C LEU A 212 6.32 5.56 -10.89
N LYS A 213 6.75 6.03 -12.06
CA LYS A 213 7.87 6.98 -12.21
C LYS A 213 7.75 8.28 -11.38
N TYR A 214 6.54 8.64 -10.95
CA TYR A 214 6.29 9.83 -10.14
C TYR A 214 6.31 9.58 -8.62
N ILE A 215 6.54 8.33 -8.20
CA ILE A 215 6.66 7.94 -6.79
C ILE A 215 8.14 7.67 -6.51
N PRO A 216 8.86 8.62 -5.88
CA PRO A 216 10.28 8.45 -5.64
C PRO A 216 10.51 7.41 -4.55
N THR A 217 11.34 6.42 -4.84
CA THR A 217 11.62 5.31 -3.92
C THR A 217 12.62 5.67 -2.83
N SER A 218 13.51 6.65 -3.09
CA SER A 218 14.60 7.01 -2.19
C SER A 218 14.13 7.70 -0.90
N LEU A 219 12.98 8.39 -0.95
CA LEU A 219 12.50 9.24 0.15
C LEU A 219 11.60 8.52 1.13
N PHE A 220 10.98 7.41 0.72
CA PHE A 220 9.92 6.77 1.50
C PHE A 220 10.32 5.38 1.99
N LYS A 221 9.93 5.08 3.22
CA LYS A 221 10.25 3.84 3.91
C LYS A 221 8.97 3.17 4.36
N VAL A 222 8.94 1.84 4.28
CA VAL A 222 7.84 1.06 4.85
C VAL A 222 7.77 1.32 6.36
N GLY A 223 6.57 1.50 6.89
CA GLY A 223 6.29 1.85 8.29
C GLY A 223 5.65 3.24 8.45
N LYS A 224 6.01 4.20 7.59
CA LYS A 224 5.41 5.55 7.54
C LYS A 224 4.45 5.63 6.35
N ILE A 225 3.26 6.15 6.57
CA ILE A 225 2.28 6.39 5.50
C ILE A 225 2.86 7.46 4.57
N HIS A 226 2.73 7.27 3.25
CA HIS A 226 3.21 8.27 2.31
C HIS A 226 2.35 9.53 2.41
N PRO A 227 2.96 10.74 2.39
CA PRO A 227 2.22 12.00 2.42
C PRO A 227 1.10 12.17 1.37
N LEU A 228 1.14 11.44 0.25
CA LEU A 228 0.07 11.45 -0.76
C LEU A 228 -1.25 10.85 -0.24
N ALA A 229 -1.19 10.01 0.80
CA ALA A 229 -2.34 9.40 1.44
C ALA A 229 -2.80 10.15 2.70
N LEU A 230 -2.12 11.22 3.09
CA LEU A 230 -2.46 12.01 4.28
C LEU A 230 -3.43 13.14 3.93
N ALA A 231 -4.46 13.30 4.77
CA ALA A 231 -5.35 14.45 4.70
C ALA A 231 -4.71 15.66 5.39
N ASN A 232 -4.86 16.85 4.82
CA ASN A 232 -4.38 18.08 5.45
C ASN A 232 -5.42 18.64 6.44
N SER A 233 -6.67 18.22 6.29
CA SER A 233 -7.77 18.59 7.17
C SER A 233 -8.79 17.44 7.23
N ALA A 234 -9.53 17.31 8.32
CA ALA A 234 -10.64 16.36 8.47
C ALA A 234 -11.88 16.71 7.61
N ASN A 235 -11.71 17.53 6.56
CA ASN A 235 -12.78 17.94 5.67
C ASN A 235 -13.02 16.86 4.61
N GLN A 236 -14.26 16.39 4.46
CA GLN A 236 -14.65 15.42 3.44
C GLN A 236 -14.22 15.82 2.03
N ARG A 237 -14.25 17.13 1.72
CA ARG A 237 -13.80 17.64 0.42
C ARG A 237 -12.31 17.45 0.17
N ASP A 238 -11.47 17.37 1.20
CA ASP A 238 -10.03 17.10 1.09
C ASP A 238 -9.80 15.58 0.99
N ILE A 239 -10.48 14.81 1.84
CA ILE A 239 -10.47 13.34 1.83
C ILE A 239 -10.81 12.80 0.43
N ASN A 240 -11.86 13.31 -0.21
CA ASN A 240 -12.30 12.88 -1.54
C ASN A 240 -11.28 13.18 -2.66
N ARG A 241 -10.29 14.06 -2.43
CA ARG A 241 -9.26 14.37 -3.43
C ARG A 241 -8.13 13.34 -3.43
N ILE A 242 -7.86 12.72 -2.29
CA ILE A 242 -6.75 11.79 -2.10
C ILE A 242 -6.84 10.60 -3.06
N PRO A 243 -7.98 9.89 -3.21
CA PRO A 243 -8.12 8.79 -4.17
C PRO A 243 -7.72 9.14 -5.60
N ILE A 244 -8.16 10.31 -6.10
CA ILE A 244 -7.89 10.73 -7.48
C ILE A 244 -6.40 10.99 -7.67
N ARG A 245 -5.76 11.61 -6.67
CA ARG A 245 -4.33 11.86 -6.69
C ARG A 245 -3.51 10.57 -6.66
N ILE A 246 -3.84 9.64 -5.76
CA ILE A 246 -3.15 8.34 -5.69
C ILE A 246 -3.33 7.57 -7.02
N LYS A 247 -4.51 7.60 -7.63
CA LYS A 247 -4.73 7.00 -8.97
C LYS A 247 -3.83 7.62 -10.04
N ILE A 248 -3.64 8.93 -10.02
CA ILE A 248 -2.72 9.61 -10.94
C ILE A 248 -1.27 9.20 -10.67
N ALA A 249 -0.82 9.25 -9.42
CA ALA A 249 0.54 8.92 -9.03
C ALA A 249 0.92 7.46 -9.33
N THR A 250 -0.05 6.55 -9.28
CA THR A 250 0.13 5.12 -9.58
C THR A 250 -0.12 4.75 -11.05
N GLY A 251 -0.47 5.73 -11.89
CA GLY A 251 -0.76 5.51 -13.32
C GLY A 251 -2.07 4.77 -13.60
N THR A 252 -3.00 4.70 -12.64
CA THR A 252 -4.31 4.01 -12.79
C THR A 252 -5.49 4.95 -13.02
N TYR A 253 -5.23 6.25 -13.12
CA TYR A 253 -6.21 7.21 -13.59
C TYR A 253 -6.60 6.96 -15.06
N ILE A 254 -7.89 6.90 -15.36
CA ILE A 254 -8.38 6.44 -16.67
C ILE A 254 -8.42 7.61 -17.67
N LEU A 255 -7.35 7.75 -18.45
CA LEU A 255 -7.23 8.63 -19.62
C LEU A 255 -7.44 7.86 -20.94
N GLN A 256 -7.70 8.54 -22.07
CA GLN A 256 -7.85 7.84 -23.36
C GLN A 256 -6.61 7.06 -23.76
N THR A 257 -5.40 7.58 -23.52
CA THR A 257 -4.14 6.85 -23.75
C THR A 257 -4.09 5.52 -22.99
N ASN A 258 -4.48 5.53 -21.71
CA ASN A 258 -4.58 4.32 -20.91
C ASN A 258 -5.69 3.38 -21.43
N ARG A 259 -6.82 3.91 -21.89
CA ARG A 259 -7.87 3.09 -22.51
C ARG A 259 -7.38 2.44 -23.80
N ALA A 260 -6.69 3.18 -24.66
CA ALA A 260 -6.11 2.67 -25.90
C ALA A 260 -5.08 1.56 -25.64
N ALA A 261 -4.23 1.72 -24.62
CA ALA A 261 -3.19 0.75 -24.29
C ALA A 261 -3.73 -0.57 -23.71
N TYR A 262 -4.84 -0.54 -22.96
CA TYR A 262 -5.32 -1.70 -22.19
C TYR A 262 -6.66 -2.29 -22.68
N ASN A 263 -7.34 -1.66 -23.63
CA ASN A 263 -8.58 -2.20 -24.17
C ASN A 263 -8.28 -3.19 -25.30
N GLN A 264 -9.07 -4.27 -25.39
CA GLN A 264 -8.96 -5.25 -26.48
C GLN A 264 -9.43 -4.66 -27.82
N ASN A 265 -10.32 -3.67 -27.76
CA ASN A 265 -10.81 -2.95 -28.93
C ASN A 265 -9.91 -1.77 -29.27
N ASN A 266 -9.82 -1.42 -30.55
CA ASN A 266 -9.13 -0.21 -30.99
C ASN A 266 -9.85 1.02 -30.43
N VAL A 267 -9.24 1.70 -29.45
CA VAL A 267 -9.74 2.94 -28.86
C VAL A 267 -8.82 4.07 -29.28
N ASP A 268 -9.40 5.12 -29.83
CA ASP A 268 -8.67 6.34 -30.17
C ASP A 268 -8.06 6.99 -28.90
N PRO A 269 -6.73 7.18 -28.83
CA PRO A 269 -6.08 7.82 -27.70
C PRO A 269 -6.32 9.34 -27.62
N THR A 270 -6.95 9.94 -28.65
CA THR A 270 -7.23 11.38 -28.74
C THR A 270 -8.09 11.88 -27.59
N CYS A 271 -7.75 13.05 -27.06
CA CYS A 271 -8.44 13.70 -25.96
C CYS A 271 -9.83 14.15 -26.35
N LYS A 272 -10.86 13.40 -25.92
CA LYS A 272 -12.28 13.71 -26.11
C LYS A 272 -12.75 15.07 -25.59
N LEU A 273 -11.92 15.80 -24.84
CA LEU A 273 -12.27 17.13 -24.34
C LEU A 273 -11.96 18.24 -25.35
N CYS A 274 -10.92 18.06 -26.16
CA CYS A 274 -10.44 19.10 -27.09
C CYS A 274 -10.22 18.60 -28.52
N ASP A 275 -10.11 17.29 -28.72
CA ASP A 275 -9.88 16.62 -29.99
C ASP A 275 -8.60 17.05 -30.72
N GLN A 276 -7.59 17.54 -29.99
CA GLN A 276 -6.36 18.10 -30.58
C GLN A 276 -5.10 17.21 -30.44
N ALA A 277 -5.04 16.37 -29.42
CA ALA A 277 -3.87 15.57 -29.09
C ALA A 277 -4.25 14.34 -28.26
N GLU A 278 -3.35 13.38 -28.12
CA GLU A 278 -3.53 12.24 -27.23
C GLU A 278 -3.76 12.69 -25.78
N GLU A 279 -4.71 12.04 -25.10
CA GLU A 279 -5.00 12.30 -23.68
C GLU A 279 -3.94 11.66 -22.77
N SER A 280 -2.71 12.11 -22.86
CA SER A 280 -1.64 11.73 -21.93
C SER A 280 -1.81 12.44 -20.58
N LEU A 281 -1.07 12.00 -19.56
CA LEU A 281 -1.10 12.67 -18.25
C LEU A 281 -0.59 14.11 -18.34
N SER A 282 0.44 14.35 -19.14
CA SER A 282 0.96 15.70 -19.41
C SER A 282 -0.09 16.55 -20.11
N HIS A 283 -0.76 16.01 -21.13
CA HIS A 283 -1.85 16.72 -21.79
C HIS A 283 -2.98 17.07 -20.82
N PHE A 284 -3.45 16.11 -20.02
CA PHE A 284 -4.52 16.31 -19.04
C PHE A 284 -4.17 17.39 -17.99
N LEU A 285 -2.98 17.32 -17.40
CA LEU A 285 -2.58 18.21 -16.32
C LEU A 285 -2.03 19.56 -16.79
N LEU A 286 -1.43 19.65 -17.98
CA LEU A 286 -0.66 20.82 -18.41
C LEU A 286 -1.13 21.46 -19.72
N CYS A 287 -1.69 20.72 -20.68
CA CYS A 287 -1.88 21.24 -22.05
C CYS A 287 -3.34 21.32 -22.53
N CYS A 288 -4.26 20.53 -21.99
CA CYS A 288 -5.63 20.42 -22.49
C CYS A 288 -6.33 21.79 -22.52
N ARG A 289 -6.70 22.28 -23.72
CA ARG A 289 -7.30 23.60 -23.93
C ARG A 289 -8.66 23.74 -23.24
N ALA A 290 -9.47 22.68 -23.25
CA ALA A 290 -10.79 22.67 -22.63
C ALA A 290 -10.74 22.85 -21.09
N LEU A 291 -9.58 22.60 -20.47
CA LEU A 291 -9.38 22.70 -19.04
C LEU A 291 -8.57 23.94 -18.62
N ASP A 292 -8.09 24.74 -19.57
CA ASP A 292 -7.11 25.80 -19.33
C ASP A 292 -7.58 26.85 -18.33
N GLN A 293 -8.82 27.34 -18.50
CA GLN A 293 -9.45 28.31 -17.59
C GLN A 293 -9.47 27.89 -16.11
N PHE A 294 -9.47 26.57 -15.84
CA PHE A 294 -9.48 26.04 -14.48
C PHE A 294 -8.07 25.76 -13.95
N ARG A 295 -7.14 25.44 -14.86
CA ARG A 295 -5.74 25.09 -14.58
C ARG A 295 -4.90 26.33 -14.29
N THR A 296 -4.90 27.29 -15.20
CA THR A 296 -3.94 28.41 -15.23
C THR A 296 -3.87 29.20 -13.92
N PRO A 297 -4.99 29.57 -13.26
CA PRO A 297 -4.92 30.31 -12.00
C PRO A 297 -4.25 29.54 -10.87
N ILE A 298 -4.53 28.23 -10.75
CA ILE A 298 -3.98 27.40 -9.68
C ILE A 298 -2.53 27.05 -9.98
N LEU A 299 -2.22 26.74 -11.24
CA LEU A 299 -0.86 26.41 -11.67
C LEU A 299 0.10 27.60 -11.45
N LYS A 300 -0.33 28.83 -11.75
CA LYS A 300 0.45 30.04 -11.45
C LYS A 300 0.77 30.16 -9.96
N ASN A 301 -0.19 29.84 -9.09
CA ASN A 301 0.03 29.86 -7.64
C ASN A 301 1.01 28.76 -7.20
N ILE A 302 0.91 27.55 -7.76
CA ILE A 302 1.85 26.46 -7.48
C ILE A 302 3.27 26.89 -7.87
N ILE A 303 3.46 27.42 -9.08
CA ILE A 303 4.77 27.85 -9.59
C ILE A 303 5.34 28.98 -8.72
N CYS A 304 4.53 30.01 -8.40
CA CYS A 304 4.94 31.12 -7.54
C CYS A 304 5.38 30.65 -6.15
N LYS A 305 4.67 29.68 -5.55
CA LYS A 305 5.04 29.12 -4.26
C LYS A 305 6.28 28.23 -4.34
N CYS A 306 6.45 27.51 -5.45
CA CYS A 306 7.61 26.62 -5.63
C CYS A 306 8.89 27.36 -5.99
N SER A 307 8.82 28.55 -6.60
CA SER A 307 10.02 29.38 -6.81
C SER A 307 10.66 29.86 -5.51
N GLU A 308 9.94 29.76 -4.39
CA GLU A 308 10.49 30.00 -3.06
C GLU A 308 11.28 28.79 -2.52
N LEU A 309 11.16 27.60 -3.15
CA LEU A 309 11.88 26.40 -2.75
C LEU A 309 13.25 26.31 -3.46
N PRO A 310 14.34 26.05 -2.72
CA PRO A 310 15.70 26.01 -3.27
C PRO A 310 16.00 24.81 -4.21
N ALA A 311 15.05 23.88 -4.41
CA ALA A 311 15.30 22.54 -4.93
C ALA A 311 14.94 22.30 -6.41
N LEU A 312 14.43 23.30 -7.15
CA LEU A 312 14.12 23.14 -8.58
C LEU A 312 15.39 23.33 -9.42
N GLN A 313 16.12 22.25 -9.69
CA GLN A 313 17.36 22.28 -10.48
C GLN A 313 17.36 21.20 -11.57
N HIS A 314 16.44 21.22 -12.52
CA HIS A 314 16.34 20.14 -13.52
C HIS A 314 16.25 20.67 -14.96
N SER A 315 16.66 19.82 -15.90
CA SER A 315 16.87 20.11 -17.32
C SER A 315 15.58 20.08 -18.16
N ASN A 316 14.46 19.59 -17.61
CA ASN A 316 13.17 19.52 -18.30
C ASN A 316 12.03 20.05 -17.43
N ILE A 317 11.79 21.35 -17.57
CA ILE A 317 10.76 22.12 -16.85
C ILE A 317 9.39 21.42 -16.87
N GLN A 318 9.00 20.82 -17.99
CA GLN A 318 7.68 20.18 -18.11
C GLN A 318 7.56 18.93 -17.24
N LEU A 319 8.61 18.09 -17.21
CA LEU A 319 8.65 16.91 -16.34
C LEU A 319 8.67 17.32 -14.88
N ASP A 320 9.39 18.38 -14.54
CA ASP A 320 9.50 18.87 -13.16
C ASP A 320 8.17 19.40 -12.64
N ILE A 321 7.45 20.17 -13.45
CA ILE A 321 6.12 20.67 -13.12
C ILE A 321 5.15 19.48 -12.96
N LEU A 322 5.24 18.47 -13.82
CA LEU A 322 4.38 17.30 -13.73
C LEU A 322 4.65 16.50 -12.45
N GLN A 323 5.93 16.27 -12.13
CA GLN A 323 6.36 15.64 -10.88
C GLN A 323 5.89 16.45 -9.66
N LEU A 324 6.01 17.77 -9.71
CA LEU A 324 5.58 18.69 -8.65
C LEU A 324 4.06 18.64 -8.39
N ILE A 325 3.25 18.61 -9.46
CA ILE A 325 1.80 18.52 -9.34
C ILE A 325 1.38 17.16 -8.78
N ILE A 326 2.02 16.07 -9.22
CA ILE A 326 1.65 14.72 -8.82
C ILE A 326 2.13 14.43 -7.40
N ASN A 327 3.41 14.69 -7.11
CA ASN A 327 4.06 14.38 -5.86
C ASN A 327 5.16 15.42 -5.52
N PRO A 328 4.78 16.56 -4.89
CA PRO A 328 5.68 17.64 -4.56
C PRO A 328 6.70 17.23 -3.49
N PHE A 329 6.41 16.19 -2.71
CA PHE A 329 7.33 15.64 -1.71
C PHE A 329 8.59 15.04 -2.32
N HIS A 330 8.65 14.84 -3.64
CA HIS A 330 9.89 14.55 -4.34
C HIS A 330 10.99 15.60 -4.08
N TYR A 331 10.58 16.85 -3.85
CA TYR A 331 11.48 17.98 -3.60
C TYR A 331 11.69 18.27 -2.10
N ALA A 332 11.20 17.39 -1.21
CA ALA A 332 11.40 17.54 0.23
C ALA A 332 12.80 17.06 0.63
N CYS A 333 13.80 17.96 0.60
CA CYS A 333 15.18 17.66 0.96
C CYS A 333 15.45 17.68 2.47
N SER A 334 14.59 18.34 3.25
CA SER A 334 14.68 18.49 4.71
C SER A 334 13.31 18.40 5.37
N ALA A 335 13.26 18.19 6.70
CA ALA A 335 12.01 18.18 7.46
C ALA A 335 11.25 19.52 7.37
N GLU A 336 11.97 20.64 7.35
CA GLU A 336 11.39 21.97 7.16
C GLU A 336 10.73 22.11 5.80
N SER A 337 11.40 21.64 4.74
CA SER A 337 10.84 21.62 3.39
C SER A 337 9.64 20.67 3.26
N GLU A 338 9.66 19.52 3.95
CA GLU A 338 8.52 18.58 3.99
C GLU A 338 7.28 19.29 4.57
N ASN A 339 7.47 20.06 5.65
CA ASN A 339 6.40 20.82 6.27
C ASN A 339 5.90 21.97 5.37
N ASP A 340 6.79 22.74 4.74
CA ASP A 340 6.42 23.83 3.82
C ASP A 340 5.65 23.29 2.60
N ILE A 341 6.13 22.21 2.01
CA ILE A 341 5.45 21.49 0.92
C ILE A 341 4.07 21.04 1.38
N SER A 342 3.97 20.38 2.54
CA SER A 342 2.72 19.85 3.07
C SER A 342 1.68 20.94 3.32
N CYS A 343 2.11 22.10 3.81
CA CYS A 343 1.21 23.19 4.21
C CYS A 343 0.81 24.11 3.03
N ARG A 344 1.71 24.35 2.08
CA ARG A 344 1.52 25.42 1.08
C ARG A 344 1.32 24.89 -0.34
N ILE A 345 2.09 23.88 -0.76
CA ILE A 345 2.12 23.41 -2.14
C ILE A 345 1.17 22.23 -2.34
N GLU A 346 1.24 21.25 -1.44
CA GLU A 346 0.43 20.03 -1.49
C GLU A 346 -1.08 20.31 -1.60
N PRO A 347 -1.69 21.24 -0.82
CA PRO A 347 -3.11 21.55 -0.95
C PRO A 347 -3.47 22.09 -2.34
N LEU A 348 -2.60 22.92 -2.94
CA LEU A 348 -2.81 23.51 -4.26
C LEU A 348 -2.72 22.45 -5.36
N CYS A 349 -1.70 21.59 -5.31
CA CYS A 349 -1.55 20.46 -6.24
C CYS A 349 -2.76 19.54 -6.19
N ARG A 350 -3.23 19.22 -4.97
CA ARG A 350 -4.40 18.38 -4.73
C ARG A 350 -5.68 19.03 -5.25
N GLN A 351 -5.84 20.34 -5.01
CA GLN A 351 -6.97 21.13 -5.51
C GLN A 351 -6.98 21.18 -7.04
N LEU A 352 -5.83 21.39 -7.68
CA LEU A 352 -5.70 21.39 -9.13
C LEU A 352 -6.18 20.05 -9.71
N ILE A 353 -5.58 18.94 -9.28
CA ILE A 353 -5.92 17.60 -9.74
C ILE A 353 -7.42 17.32 -9.61
N TYR A 354 -7.99 17.61 -8.44
CA TYR A 354 -9.41 17.35 -8.17
C TYR A 354 -10.33 18.23 -9.04
N LYS A 355 -9.99 19.51 -9.21
CA LYS A 355 -10.76 20.43 -10.05
C LYS A 355 -10.77 20.01 -11.51
N LEU A 356 -9.60 19.60 -12.04
CA LEU A 356 -9.47 19.09 -13.40
C LEU A 356 -10.23 17.78 -13.59
N HIS A 357 -10.16 16.87 -12.62
CA HIS A 357 -10.93 15.63 -12.61
C HIS A 357 -12.44 15.89 -12.74
N ASN A 358 -13.00 16.73 -11.85
CA ASN A 358 -14.44 17.01 -11.85
C ASN A 358 -14.87 17.66 -13.16
N LYS A 359 -14.09 18.62 -13.69
CA LYS A 359 -14.42 19.30 -14.94
C LYS A 359 -14.34 18.38 -16.15
N ARG A 360 -13.36 17.49 -16.20
CA ARG A 360 -13.31 16.43 -17.20
C ARG A 360 -14.56 15.55 -17.16
N TYR A 361 -14.95 15.07 -15.98
CA TYR A 361 -16.15 14.24 -15.82
C TYR A 361 -17.45 14.98 -16.22
N GLU A 362 -17.56 16.26 -15.86
CA GLU A 362 -18.71 17.11 -16.24
C GLU A 362 -18.83 17.27 -17.77
N ILE A 363 -17.72 17.47 -18.48
CA ILE A 363 -17.72 17.61 -19.94
C ILE A 363 -18.06 16.28 -20.61
N LEU A 364 -17.44 15.18 -20.17
CA LEU A 364 -17.68 13.86 -20.74
C LEU A 364 -19.12 13.37 -20.53
N SER A 365 -19.72 13.62 -19.37
CA SER A 365 -21.10 13.22 -19.11
C SER A 365 -22.11 13.96 -20.00
N LYS A 366 -21.87 15.24 -20.28
CA LYS A 366 -22.67 16.02 -21.25
C LYS A 366 -22.55 15.45 -22.67
N MET A 367 -21.35 15.03 -23.08
CA MET A 367 -21.13 14.39 -24.38
C MET A 367 -21.86 13.05 -24.51
N ASP A 368 -21.81 12.20 -23.46
CA ASP A 368 -22.48 10.90 -23.45
C ASP A 368 -24.00 11.05 -23.55
N LEU A 369 -24.59 12.05 -22.87
CA LEU A 369 -26.02 12.37 -22.97
C LEU A 369 -26.42 12.80 -24.38
N ILE A 370 -25.60 13.63 -25.06
CA ILE A 370 -25.86 14.06 -26.44
C ILE A 370 -25.80 12.85 -27.40
N SER A 371 -24.80 11.97 -27.22
CA SER A 371 -24.66 10.78 -28.06
C SER A 371 -25.84 9.80 -27.89
N SER A 372 -26.34 9.66 -26.65
CA SER A 372 -27.48 8.79 -26.33
C SER A 372 -28.78 9.32 -26.93
N ARG A 373 -29.00 10.64 -26.90
CA ARG A 373 -30.16 11.28 -27.55
C ARG A 373 -30.14 11.11 -29.07
N ARG A 374 -28.97 11.27 -29.71
CA ARG A 374 -28.83 11.04 -31.16
C ARG A 374 -29.17 9.60 -31.55
N LYS A 375 -28.69 8.60 -30.79
CA LYS A 375 -29.01 7.19 -31.03
C LYS A 375 -30.50 6.85 -30.88
N MET A 376 -31.23 7.56 -30.01
CA MET A 376 -32.68 7.37 -29.89
C MET A 376 -33.43 7.95 -31.09
N ASN A 377 -33.03 9.12 -31.61
CA ASN A 377 -33.71 9.74 -32.75
C ASN A 377 -33.55 8.94 -34.06
N PHE A 378 -32.45 8.22 -34.25
CA PHE A 378 -32.24 7.36 -35.42
C PHE A 378 -33.00 6.02 -35.39
N LYS A 379 -33.66 5.67 -34.27
CA LYS A 379 -34.50 4.45 -34.18
C LYS A 379 -35.98 4.71 -34.42
N VAL A 380 -36.39 5.96 -34.63
CA VAL A 380 -37.81 6.36 -34.84
C VAL A 380 -38.08 6.75 -36.31
N SER A 381 -37.10 6.52 -37.18
CA SER A 381 -37.15 6.71 -38.63
C SER A 381 -36.80 5.39 -39.30
#